data_AF-A0A6B3CTK3-F1
#
_entry.id   AF-A0A6B3CTK3-F1
#
_cell.length_a   1.000
_cell.length_b   1.000
_cell.length_c   1.000
_cell.angle_alpha   90.00
_cell.angle_beta   90.00
_cell.angle_gamma   90.00
#
_symmetry.space_group_name_H-M   'P 1'
#
loop_
_entity.id
_entity.type
_entity.pdbx_description
1 polymer ?
#
loop_
_entity_poly.entity_id
_entity_poly.type
_entity_poly.pdbx_seq_one_letter_code
_entity_poly.pdbx_strand_id
1 'polypeptide(L)'
;MMKQILFAGVIGLFLTLVGTPLLIKLLARKGYGQYIRDDGPREHASKRGTPTMGGIAFILATVAAYFLAKGITGYLDPDIDAGPTFSGLLVLGLMVGMGLVGFLDDYIK
;
A
#
# COMPACT_ATOMS: atom_id res chain seq x y z
N MET A 1 -21.82 -6.97 7.64
CA MET A 1 -21.12 -6.98 6.34
C MET A 1 -20.89 -5.58 5.77
N MET A 2 -21.90 -4.76 5.46
CA MET A 2 -21.70 -3.41 4.87
C MET A 2 -20.82 -2.47 5.72
N LYS A 3 -20.99 -2.45 7.05
CA LYS A 3 -20.18 -1.63 7.97
C LYS A 3 -18.67 -1.91 7.82
N GLN A 4 -18.28 -3.19 7.74
CA GLN A 4 -16.87 -3.61 7.62
C GLN A 4 -16.22 -3.10 6.34
N ILE A 5 -16.93 -3.18 5.21
CA ILE A 5 -16.45 -2.70 3.91
C ILE A 5 -16.29 -1.17 3.95
N LEU A 6 -17.24 -0.47 4.56
CA LEU A 6 -17.20 1.00 4.65
C LEU A 6 -16.04 1.48 5.53
N PHE A 7 -15.83 0.86 6.70
CA PHE A 7 -14.66 1.16 7.53
C PHE A 7 -13.34 0.84 6.81
N ALA A 8 -13.23 -0.33 6.18
CA ALA A 8 -12.03 -0.71 5.42
C ALA A 8 -11.74 0.28 4.28
N GLY A 9 -12.77 0.70 3.54
CA GLY A 9 -12.64 1.67 2.45
C GLY A 9 -12.19 3.05 2.94
N VAL A 10 -12.80 3.57 4.00
CA VAL A 10 -12.43 4.88 4.57
C VAL A 10 -11.02 4.86 5.15
N ILE A 11 -10.67 3.83 5.92
CA ILE A 11 -9.34 3.68 6.52
C ILE A 11 -8.29 3.52 5.41
N GLY A 12 -8.56 2.67 4.42
CA GLY A 12 -7.65 2.45 3.28
C GLY A 12 -7.43 3.72 2.47
N LEU A 13 -8.49 4.46 2.17
CA LEU A 13 -8.40 5.76 1.48
C LEU A 13 -7.55 6.74 2.29
N PHE A 14 -7.83 6.89 3.58
CA PHE A 14 -7.08 7.81 4.44
C PHE A 14 -5.58 7.43 4.52
N LEU A 15 -5.29 6.14 4.76
CA LEU A 15 -3.92 5.64 4.86
C LEU A 15 -3.15 5.78 3.55
N THR A 16 -3.78 5.54 2.40
CA THR A 16 -3.12 5.73 1.09
C THR A 16 -2.93 7.20 0.75
N LEU A 17 -3.92 8.06 0.97
CA LEU A 17 -3.86 9.49 0.68
C LEU A 17 -2.74 10.19 1.48
N VAL A 18 -2.59 9.82 2.76
CA VAL A 18 -1.58 10.40 3.66
C VAL A 18 -0.26 9.65 3.57
N GLY A 19 -0.29 8.33 3.51
CA GLY A 19 0.90 7.46 3.53
C GLY A 19 1.74 7.54 2.27
N THR A 20 1.12 7.65 1.09
CA THR A 20 1.83 7.70 -0.20
C THR A 20 2.77 8.92 -0.30
N PRO A 21 2.35 10.18 -0.05
CA PRO A 21 3.26 11.31 -0.13
C PRO A 21 4.37 11.28 0.94
N LEU A 22 4.10 10.71 2.11
CA LEU A 22 5.13 10.50 3.15
C LEU A 22 6.17 9.48 2.70
N LEU A 23 5.73 8.36 2.12
CA LEU A 23 6.61 7.33 1.59
C LEU A 23 7.47 7.89 0.44
N ILE A 24 6.87 8.65 -0.48
CA ILE A 24 7.60 9.29 -1.58
C ILE A 24 8.73 10.18 -1.04
N LYS A 25 8.43 11.03 -0.05
CA LYS A 25 9.45 11.89 0.59
C LYS A 25 10.55 11.07 1.26
N LEU A 26 10.21 9.95 1.89
CA LEU A 26 11.17 9.06 2.56
C LEU A 26 12.09 8.37 1.55
N LEU A 27 11.54 7.81 0.48
CA LEU A 27 12.31 7.13 -0.56
C LEU A 27 13.18 8.10 -1.35
N ALA A 28 12.66 9.29 -1.67
CA ALA A 28 13.43 10.35 -2.31
C ALA A 28 14.64 10.77 -1.46
N ARG A 29 14.47 10.90 -0.12
CA ARG A 29 15.58 11.19 0.80
C ARG A 29 16.63 10.07 0.86
N LYS A 30 16.22 8.82 0.68
CA LYS A 30 17.13 7.67 0.63
C LYS A 30 17.83 7.50 -0.73
N GLY A 31 17.54 8.37 -1.71
CA GLY A 31 18.17 8.32 -3.03
C GLY A 31 17.56 7.30 -3.98
N TYR A 32 16.41 6.69 -3.65
CA TYR A 32 15.67 5.76 -4.54
C TYR A 32 14.86 6.50 -5.63
N GLY A 33 15.33 7.66 -6.09
CA GLY A 33 14.74 8.37 -7.21
C GLY A 33 15.27 7.79 -8.52
N GLN A 34 14.42 7.63 -9.55
CA GLN A 34 14.91 7.15 -10.85
C GLN A 34 15.98 8.06 -11.42
N TYR A 35 17.13 7.46 -11.75
CA TYR A 35 18.18 8.10 -12.54
C TYR A 35 17.72 8.13 -14.00
N ILE A 36 17.40 9.31 -14.52
CA ILE A 36 16.99 9.47 -15.92
C ILE A 36 18.25 9.70 -16.75
N ARG A 37 18.47 8.83 -17.75
CA ARG A 37 19.53 9.01 -18.76
C ARG A 37 19.33 10.32 -19.51
N ASP A 38 20.40 11.09 -19.67
CA ASP A 38 20.36 12.43 -20.30
C ASP A 38 20.11 12.36 -21.82
N ASP A 39 20.19 11.17 -22.41
CA ASP A 39 19.93 10.86 -23.83
C ASP A 39 18.43 10.70 -24.19
N GLY A 40 17.51 10.88 -23.23
CA GLY A 40 16.06 10.78 -23.46
C GLY A 40 15.34 12.09 -23.87
N PRO A 41 14.13 12.02 -24.46
CA PRO A 41 13.28 13.18 -24.76
C PRO A 41 13.08 14.12 -23.55
N ARG A 42 13.17 15.45 -23.76
CA ARG A 42 13.10 16.47 -22.69
C ARG A 42 11.84 16.39 -21.83
N GLU A 43 10.72 15.88 -22.36
CA GLU A 43 9.48 15.69 -21.61
C GLU A 43 9.61 14.69 -20.44
N HIS A 44 10.53 13.73 -20.54
CA HIS A 44 10.80 12.76 -19.48
C HIS A 44 11.62 13.34 -18.31
N ALA A 45 12.22 14.52 -18.45
CA ALA A 45 12.93 15.18 -17.35
C ALA A 45 12.02 15.54 -16.16
N SER A 46 10.70 15.61 -16.37
CA SER A 46 9.70 15.86 -15.32
C SER A 46 9.51 14.68 -14.36
N LYS A 47 9.91 13.46 -14.74
CA LYS A 47 9.81 12.25 -13.91
C LYS A 47 11.05 12.02 -13.03
N ARG A 48 12.02 12.93 -13.09
CA ARG A 48 13.32 12.82 -12.41
C ARG A 48 13.08 12.91 -10.89
N GLY A 49 13.50 11.89 -10.15
CA GLY A 49 13.37 11.85 -8.68
C GLY A 49 12.07 11.25 -8.12
N THR A 50 11.12 10.81 -8.96
CA THR A 50 9.95 10.07 -8.48
C THR A 50 10.35 8.63 -8.15
N PRO A 51 10.14 8.15 -6.91
CA PRO A 51 10.56 6.80 -6.51
C PRO A 51 9.67 5.71 -7.14
N THR A 52 10.28 4.59 -7.53
CA THR A 52 9.60 3.49 -8.26
C THR A 52 8.78 2.56 -7.39
N MET A 53 8.98 2.56 -6.07
CA MET A 53 8.39 1.57 -5.17
C MET A 53 7.09 2.05 -4.50
N GLY A 54 6.21 2.71 -5.24
CA GLY A 54 4.94 3.24 -4.71
C GLY A 54 3.97 2.17 -4.20
N GLY A 55 4.06 0.94 -4.73
CA GLY A 55 3.21 -0.19 -4.35
C GLY A 55 3.28 -0.57 -2.87
N ILE A 56 4.40 -0.26 -2.19
CA ILE A 56 4.57 -0.50 -0.76
C ILE A 56 3.49 0.25 0.05
N ALA A 57 3.20 1.50 -0.30
CA ALA A 57 2.19 2.30 0.42
C ALA A 57 0.80 1.65 0.32
N PHE A 58 0.45 1.14 -0.87
CA PHE A 58 -0.83 0.46 -1.10
C PHE A 58 -0.94 -0.85 -0.32
N ILE A 59 0.12 -1.68 -0.33
CA ILE A 59 0.11 -2.97 0.39
C ILE A 59 -0.01 -2.72 1.89
N LEU A 60 0.82 -1.83 2.45
CA LEU A 60 0.78 -1.50 3.88
C LEU A 60 -0.57 -0.93 4.29
N ALA A 61 -1.12 0.01 3.51
CA ALA A 61 -2.42 0.59 3.78
C ALA A 61 -3.55 -0.43 3.70
N THR A 62 -3.51 -1.34 2.72
CA THR A 62 -4.54 -2.39 2.56
C THR A 62 -4.50 -3.39 3.71
N VAL A 63 -3.30 -3.85 4.10
CA VAL A 63 -3.13 -4.76 5.24
C VAL A 63 -3.62 -4.09 6.54
N ALA A 64 -3.20 -2.85 6.80
CA ALA A 64 -3.63 -2.11 7.97
C ALA A 64 -5.14 -1.87 7.98
N ALA A 65 -5.73 -1.44 6.85
CA ALA A 65 -7.17 -1.20 6.74
C ALA A 65 -7.99 -2.48 6.95
N TYR A 66 -7.54 -3.62 6.45
CA TYR A 66 -8.21 -4.92 6.66
C TYR A 66 -8.30 -5.27 8.15
N PHE A 67 -7.16 -5.24 8.86
CA PHE A 67 -7.12 -5.60 10.27
C PHE A 67 -7.81 -4.56 11.16
N LEU A 68 -7.62 -3.26 10.89
CA LEU A 68 -8.27 -2.21 11.64
C LEU A 68 -9.79 -2.24 11.48
N ALA A 69 -10.30 -2.43 10.27
CA ALA A 69 -11.75 -2.52 10.04
C ALA A 69 -12.36 -3.71 10.78
N LYS A 70 -11.69 -4.87 10.77
CA LYS A 70 -12.13 -6.05 11.53
C LYS A 70 -12.06 -5.85 13.04
N GLY A 71 -10.96 -5.28 13.55
CA GLY A 71 -10.80 -4.99 14.98
C GLY A 71 -11.81 -3.97 15.49
N ILE A 72 -12.01 -2.87 14.76
CA ILE A 72 -12.97 -1.81 15.12
C ILE A 72 -14.40 -2.34 15.09
N THR A 73 -14.79 -3.05 14.03
CA THR A 73 -16.15 -3.57 13.93
C THR A 73 -16.44 -4.68 14.94
N GLY A 74 -15.47 -5.56 15.22
CA GLY A 74 -15.61 -6.57 16.26
C GLY A 74 -15.64 -5.97 17.67
N TYR A 75 -14.97 -4.85 17.91
CA TYR A 75 -15.04 -4.14 19.19
C TYR A 75 -16.37 -3.40 19.38
N LEU A 76 -16.88 -2.75 18.33
CA LEU A 76 -18.13 -1.98 18.38
C LEU A 76 -19.39 -2.84 18.41
N ASP A 77 -19.31 -4.05 17.86
CA ASP A 77 -20.46 -4.94 17.65
C ASP A 77 -19.98 -6.37 17.95
N PRO A 78 -19.99 -6.82 19.22
CA PRO A 78 -19.41 -8.11 19.63
C PRO A 78 -20.17 -9.33 19.08
N ASP A 79 -21.43 -9.14 18.69
CA ASP A 79 -22.31 -10.20 18.20
C ASP A 79 -22.05 -10.58 16.73
N ILE A 80 -21.27 -9.78 16.01
CA ILE A 80 -20.87 -10.11 14.64
C ILE A 80 -19.54 -10.87 14.63
N ASP A 81 -19.47 -11.93 13.83
CA ASP A 81 -18.20 -12.57 13.52
C ASP A 81 -17.37 -11.64 12.61
N ALA A 82 -16.58 -10.79 13.26
CA ALA A 82 -15.66 -9.87 12.60
C ALA A 82 -14.28 -10.49 12.32
N GLY A 83 -14.06 -11.74 12.74
CA GLY A 83 -12.78 -12.44 12.64
C GLY A 83 -12.26 -12.53 11.21
N PRO A 84 -10.93 -12.55 11.00
CA PRO A 84 -10.34 -12.77 9.68
C PRO A 84 -10.70 -14.16 9.17
N THR A 85 -11.25 -14.22 7.95
CA THR A 85 -11.58 -15.50 7.31
C THR A 85 -10.34 -16.10 6.67
N PHE A 86 -10.28 -17.44 6.60
CA PHE A 86 -9.14 -18.12 5.96
C PHE A 86 -8.97 -17.71 4.49
N SER A 87 -10.07 -17.60 3.74
CA SER A 87 -10.06 -17.11 2.37
C SER A 87 -9.55 -15.66 2.25
N GLY A 88 -9.94 -14.79 3.19
CA GLY A 88 -9.46 -13.41 3.23
C GLY A 88 -7.97 -13.33 3.51
N LEU A 89 -7.47 -14.16 4.43
CA LEU A 89 -6.04 -14.26 4.73
C LEU A 89 -5.23 -14.82 3.55
N LEU A 90 -5.76 -15.78 2.80
CA LEU A 90 -5.10 -16.30 1.60
C LEU A 90 -4.95 -15.22 0.53
N VAL A 91 -6.01 -14.45 0.24
CA VAL A 91 -5.95 -13.38 -0.76
C VAL A 91 -5.02 -12.25 -0.30
N LEU A 92 -5.08 -11.88 0.97
CA LEU A 92 -4.17 -10.88 1.54
C LEU A 92 -2.71 -11.36 1.50
N GLY A 93 -2.47 -12.63 1.82
CA GLY A 93 -1.16 -13.27 1.75
C GLY A 93 -0.63 -13.32 0.32
N LEU A 94 -1.46 -13.66 -0.66
CA LEU A 94 -1.09 -13.63 -2.08
C LEU A 94 -0.70 -12.21 -2.53
N MET A 95 -1.51 -11.20 -2.19
CA MET A 95 -1.23 -9.80 -2.51
C MET A 95 0.11 -9.34 -1.91
N VAL A 96 0.36 -9.64 -0.64
CA VAL A 96 1.62 -9.31 0.03
C VAL A 96 2.79 -10.07 -0.61
N GLY A 97 2.63 -11.37 -0.89
CA GLY A 97 3.66 -12.19 -1.52
C GLY A 97 4.05 -11.68 -2.90
N MET A 98 3.08 -11.41 -3.78
CA MET A 98 3.34 -10.83 -5.10
C MET A 98 3.94 -9.43 -5.01
N GLY A 99 3.50 -8.64 -4.03
CA GLY A 99 4.07 -7.33 -3.74
C GLY A 99 5.53 -7.39 -3.29
N LEU A 100 5.90 -8.38 -2.47
CA LEU A 100 7.28 -8.61 -2.06
C LEU A 100 8.16 -9.03 -3.25
N VAL A 101 7.66 -9.90 -4.13
CA VAL A 101 8.38 -10.27 -5.36
C VAL A 101 8.64 -9.04 -6.23
N GLY A 102 7.62 -8.21 -6.47
CA GLY A 102 7.78 -6.97 -7.23
C GLY A 102 8.71 -5.97 -6.56
N PHE A 103 8.65 -5.84 -5.24
CA PHE A 103 9.58 -4.98 -4.47
C PHE A 103 11.03 -5.45 -4.59
N LEU A 104 11.27 -6.77 -4.52
CA LEU A 104 12.62 -7.32 -4.67
C LEU A 104 13.15 -7.11 -6.09
N ASP A 105 12.31 -7.29 -7.12
CA ASP A 105 12.68 -7.01 -8.52
C ASP A 105 13.07 -5.53 -8.71
N ASP A 106 12.29 -4.60 -8.16
CA ASP A 106 12.59 -3.16 -8.19
C ASP A 106 13.82 -2.78 -7.36
N TYR A 107 14.14 -3.52 -6.30
CA TYR A 107 15.27 -3.24 -5.42
C TYR A 107 16.61 -3.72 -6.00
N ILE A 108 16.58 -4.83 -6.76
CA ILE A 108 17.78 -5.41 -7.38
C ILE A 108 18.20 -4.63 -8.64
N LYS A 109 17.28 -3.86 -9.23
CA LYS A 109 17.48 -3.10 -10.46
C LYS A 109 18.12 -1.73 -10.24
#